data_AF-A0A124IKW0-F1
#
_entry.id   AF-A0A124IKW0-F1
#
_cell.length_a   1.000
_cell.length_b   1.000
_cell.length_c   1.000
_cell.angle_alpha   90.00
_cell.angle_beta   90.00
_cell.angle_gamma   90.00
#
_symmetry.space_group_name_H-M   'P 1'
#
loop_
_entity.id
_entity.type
_entity.pdbx_description
1 polymer ?
#
loop_
_entity_poly.entity_id
_entity_poly.type
_entity_poly.pdbx_seq_one_letter_code
_entity_poly.pdbx_strand_id
1 'polypeptide(L)'
;MHRYPSNLRAKILTTYQDILIALEDAKKLSRAAGMNQRNAVISHVNSKYTQHENVLEKSKICEDLFFRIKILTALSEKLKDPIDFLSNHLKYKQMIQELDVLIIQSVQSENYETAAILKKCRDTFLEPK
;
A
#
# COMPACT_ATOMS: atom_id res chain seq x y z
N MET A 1 -19.07 -24.23 -13.30
CA MET A 1 -17.64 -23.87 -13.28
C MET A 1 -17.45 -22.61 -14.11
N HIS A 2 -17.39 -21.43 -13.49
CA HIS A 2 -17.06 -20.19 -14.22
C HIS A 2 -15.57 -20.25 -14.57
N ARG A 3 -15.25 -20.49 -15.84
CA ARG A 3 -13.89 -20.32 -16.36
C ARG A 3 -13.68 -18.82 -16.52
N TYR A 4 -13.00 -18.20 -15.57
CA TYR A 4 -12.46 -16.86 -15.77
C TYR A 4 -11.54 -16.88 -17.01
N PRO A 5 -11.59 -15.85 -17.87
CA PRO A 5 -10.68 -15.77 -19.01
C PRO A 5 -9.24 -15.85 -18.50
N SER A 6 -8.38 -16.61 -19.18
CA SER A 6 -6.95 -16.79 -18.85
C SER A 6 -6.24 -15.45 -18.59
N ASN A 7 -6.72 -14.38 -19.25
CA ASN A 7 -6.22 -13.02 -19.13
C ASN A 7 -6.46 -12.39 -17.76
N LEU A 8 -7.60 -12.65 -17.09
CA LEU A 8 -7.89 -12.08 -15.76
C LEU A 8 -7.00 -12.72 -14.69
N ARG A 9 -6.86 -14.06 -14.74
CA ARG A 9 -5.97 -14.79 -13.83
C ARG A 9 -4.52 -14.30 -13.98
N ALA A 10 -4.05 -14.11 -15.21
CA ALA A 10 -2.73 -13.55 -15.48
C ALA A 10 -2.59 -12.13 -14.92
N LYS A 11 -3.56 -11.25 -15.16
CA LYS A 11 -3.58 -9.87 -14.63
C LYS A 11 -3.52 -9.82 -13.10
N ILE A 12 -4.26 -10.70 -12.41
CA ILE A 12 -4.25 -10.78 -10.95
C ILE A 12 -2.90 -11.25 -10.43
N LEU A 13 -2.30 -12.27 -11.07
CA LEU A 13 -0.97 -12.73 -10.70
C LEU A 13 0.10 -11.65 -10.89
N THR A 14 0.06 -10.91 -12.01
CA THR A 14 0.96 -9.77 -12.23
C THR A 14 0.74 -8.66 -11.20
N THR A 15 -0.53 -8.32 -10.90
CA THR A 15 -0.85 -7.33 -9.86
C THR A 15 -0.34 -7.75 -8.49
N TYR A 16 -0.46 -9.04 -8.15
CA TYR A 16 0.08 -9.59 -6.91
C TYR A 16 1.61 -9.48 -6.86
N GLN A 17 2.31 -9.80 -7.96
CA GLN A 17 3.76 -9.63 -8.06
C GLN A 17 4.18 -8.16 -7.91
N ASP A 18 3.48 -7.24 -8.56
CA ASP A 18 3.71 -5.79 -8.43
C ASP A 18 3.57 -5.34 -6.97
N ILE A 19 2.55 -5.83 -6.25
CA ILE A 19 2.33 -5.53 -4.83
C ILE A 19 3.48 -6.06 -3.98
N LEU A 20 3.97 -7.28 -4.24
CA LEU A 20 5.10 -7.85 -3.50
C LEU A 20 6.39 -7.04 -3.70
N ILE A 21 6.66 -6.60 -4.93
CA ILE A 21 7.80 -5.73 -5.24
C ILE A 21 7.67 -4.40 -4.50
N ALA A 22 6.51 -3.75 -4.62
CA ALA A 22 6.25 -2.48 -3.95
C ALA A 22 6.34 -2.58 -2.41
N LEU A 23 5.92 -3.72 -1.84
CA LEU A 23 6.01 -3.99 -0.40
C LEU A 23 7.48 -4.11 0.04
N GLU A 24 8.29 -4.83 -0.71
CA GLU A 24 9.70 -5.01 -0.40
C GLU A 24 10.47 -3.69 -0.51
N ASP A 25 10.18 -2.88 -1.53
CA ASP A 25 10.78 -1.55 -1.69
C ASP A 25 10.35 -0.61 -0.56
N ALA A 26 9.07 -0.59 -0.19
CA ALA A 26 8.59 0.20 0.95
C ALA A 26 9.26 -0.21 2.27
N LYS A 27 9.46 -1.51 2.51
CA LYS A 27 10.19 -2.03 3.68
C LYS A 27 11.66 -1.62 3.71
N LYS A 28 12.33 -1.54 2.55
CA LYS A 28 13.70 -1.04 2.47
C LYS A 28 13.76 0.45 2.79
N LEU A 29 12.87 1.24 2.19
CA LEU A 29 12.80 2.68 2.40
C LEU A 29 12.43 3.04 3.85
N SER A 30 11.54 2.29 4.50
CA SER A 30 11.12 2.57 5.87
C SER A 30 12.26 2.44 6.88
N ARG A 31 13.22 1.53 6.66
CA ARG A 31 14.41 1.43 7.51
C ARG A 31 15.25 2.70 7.43
N ALA A 32 15.48 3.21 6.22
CA ALA A 32 16.22 4.46 6.01
C ALA A 32 15.47 5.66 6.59
N ALA A 33 14.15 5.74 6.38
CA ALA A 33 13.31 6.80 6.93
C ALA A 33 13.30 6.80 8.47
N GLY A 34 13.17 5.62 9.10
CA GLY A 34 13.22 5.49 10.55
C GLY A 34 14.57 5.91 11.16
N MET A 35 15.68 5.60 10.49
CA MET A 35 17.00 6.12 10.89
C MET A 35 17.09 7.64 10.76
N ASN A 36 16.57 8.20 9.66
CA ASN A 36 16.57 9.65 9.44
C ASN A 36 15.69 10.39 10.46
N GLN A 37 14.52 9.85 10.79
CA GLN A 37 13.65 10.39 11.83
C GLN A 37 14.35 10.37 13.20
N ARG A 38 14.98 9.24 13.57
CA ARG A 38 15.76 9.13 14.81
C ARG A 38 16.88 10.17 14.87
N ASN A 39 17.63 10.33 13.79
CA ASN A 39 18.71 11.31 13.71
C ASN A 39 18.20 12.75 13.80
N ALA A 40 17.05 13.05 13.18
CA ALA A 40 16.41 14.35 13.29
C ALA A 40 16.01 14.67 14.73
N VAL A 41 15.45 13.70 15.47
CA VAL A 41 15.13 13.87 16.90
C VAL A 41 16.38 14.11 17.74
N ILE A 42 17.44 13.35 17.52
CA ILE A 42 18.72 13.55 18.24
C ILE A 42 19.29 14.94 17.97
N SER A 43 19.31 15.36 16.69
CA SER A 43 19.80 16.68 16.31
C SER A 43 18.93 17.79 16.92
N HIS A 44 17.61 17.60 16.94
CA HIS A 44 16.67 18.51 17.57
C HIS A 44 16.97 18.71 19.06
N VAL A 45 17.15 17.62 19.83
CA VAL A 45 17.53 17.70 21.25
C VAL A 45 18.88 18.40 21.44
N ASN A 46 19.89 18.01 20.67
CA ASN A 46 21.23 18.60 20.76
C ASN A 46 21.27 20.09 20.37
N SER A 47 20.35 20.50 19.49
CA SER A 47 20.17 21.88 19.05
C SER A 47 19.33 22.73 20.02
N LYS A 48 19.06 22.24 21.23
CA LYS A 48 18.14 22.87 22.20
C LYS A 48 16.75 23.14 21.61
N TYR A 49 16.23 22.15 20.89
CA TYR A 49 14.90 22.17 20.31
C TYR A 49 14.69 23.22 19.21
N THR A 50 15.70 23.53 18.39
CA THR A 50 15.53 24.53 17.31
C THR A 50 15.06 23.93 15.99
N GLN A 51 15.19 22.62 15.80
CA GLN A 51 14.90 21.93 14.52
C GLN A 51 13.51 21.26 14.45
N HIS A 52 12.44 21.91 14.92
CA HIS A 52 11.10 21.30 15.01
C HIS A 52 10.57 20.83 13.64
N GLU A 53 10.67 21.67 12.61
CA GLU A 53 10.13 21.38 11.28
C GLU A 53 10.78 20.15 10.64
N ASN A 54 12.10 20.00 10.79
CA ASN A 54 12.83 18.84 10.29
C ASN A 54 12.35 17.54 10.97
N VAL A 55 12.08 17.57 12.29
CA VAL A 55 11.53 16.41 13.00
C VAL A 55 10.14 16.04 12.48
N LEU A 56 9.28 17.05 12.26
CA LEU A 56 7.93 16.84 11.74
C LEU A 56 7.97 16.26 10.32
N GLU A 57 8.80 16.83 9.45
CA GLU A 57 8.97 16.36 8.08
C GLU A 57 9.43 14.89 8.04
N LYS A 58 10.50 14.55 8.78
CA LYS A 58 11.01 13.17 8.80
C LYS A 58 10.05 12.20 9.48
N SER A 59 9.24 12.66 10.43
CA SER A 59 8.18 11.83 11.05
C SER A 59 7.07 11.53 10.06
N LYS A 60 6.57 12.53 9.31
CA LYS A 60 5.53 12.34 8.29
C LYS A 60 5.98 11.32 7.23
N ILE A 61 7.21 11.46 6.69
CA ILE A 61 7.76 10.52 5.71
C ILE A 61 7.79 9.08 6.26
N CYS A 62 8.17 8.93 7.54
CA CYS A 62 8.25 7.63 8.19
C CYS A 62 6.84 7.00 8.36
N GLU A 63 5.88 7.79 8.83
CA GLU A 63 4.48 7.40 9.01
C GLU A 63 3.82 6.99 7.69
N ASP A 64 4.03 7.76 6.62
CA ASP A 64 3.52 7.46 5.27
C ASP A 64 4.05 6.10 4.76
N LEU A 65 5.34 5.83 4.97
CA LEU A 65 5.94 4.54 4.60
C LEU A 65 5.38 3.38 5.42
N PHE A 66 5.15 3.56 6.72
CA PHE A 66 4.52 2.53 7.55
C PHE A 66 3.07 2.26 7.14
N PHE A 67 2.31 3.31 6.83
CA PHE A 67 0.95 3.19 6.32
C PHE A 67 0.91 2.42 5.00
N ARG A 68 1.82 2.76 4.06
CA ARG A 68 1.99 2.04 2.80
C ARG A 68 2.32 0.56 3.01
N ILE A 69 3.24 0.23 3.90
CA ILE A 69 3.59 -1.16 4.23
C ILE A 69 2.38 -1.91 4.77
N LYS A 70 1.61 -1.29 5.68
CA LYS A 70 0.40 -1.89 6.26
C LYS A 70 -0.62 -2.24 5.17
N ILE A 71 -0.89 -1.31 4.27
CA ILE A 71 -1.82 -1.51 3.15
C ILE A 71 -1.33 -2.62 2.22
N LEU A 72 -0.08 -2.55 1.75
CA LEU A 72 0.47 -3.53 0.82
C LEU A 72 0.52 -4.94 1.42
N THR A 73 0.79 -5.05 2.72
CA THR A 73 0.74 -6.34 3.44
C THR A 73 -0.68 -6.89 3.43
N ALA A 74 -1.68 -6.09 3.83
CA ALA A 74 -3.09 -6.53 3.84
C ALA A 74 -3.58 -6.95 2.45
N LEU A 75 -3.17 -6.23 1.40
CA LEU A 75 -3.49 -6.60 0.01
C LEU A 75 -2.83 -7.91 -0.40
N SER A 76 -1.55 -8.10 -0.06
CA SER A 76 -0.84 -9.33 -0.39
C SER A 76 -1.48 -10.57 0.25
N GLU A 77 -2.00 -10.44 1.48
CA GLU A 77 -2.69 -11.53 2.17
C GLU A 77 -4.01 -11.89 1.49
N LYS A 78 -4.79 -10.88 1.07
CA LYS A 78 -6.06 -11.09 0.35
C LYS A 78 -5.86 -11.73 -1.03
N LEU A 79 -4.73 -11.46 -1.69
CA LEU A 79 -4.41 -11.94 -3.04
C LEU A 79 -3.55 -13.21 -3.07
N LYS A 80 -3.15 -13.73 -1.91
CA LYS A 80 -2.29 -14.92 -1.78
C LYS A 80 -2.91 -16.18 -2.40
N ASP A 81 -4.24 -16.29 -2.39
CA ASP A 81 -4.98 -17.38 -3.03
C ASP A 81 -5.92 -16.83 -4.13
N PRO A 82 -5.40 -16.56 -5.33
CA PRO A 82 -6.19 -15.98 -6.41
C PRO A 82 -7.26 -16.94 -6.96
N ILE A 83 -7.15 -18.25 -6.70
CA ILE A 83 -8.14 -19.25 -7.14
C ILE A 83 -9.36 -19.21 -6.23
N ASP A 84 -9.18 -19.23 -4.90
CA ASP A 84 -10.30 -19.08 -3.95
C ASP A 84 -10.94 -17.68 -4.06
N PHE A 85 -10.09 -16.65 -4.25
CA PHE A 85 -10.55 -15.26 -4.41
C PHE A 85 -11.50 -15.09 -5.59
N LEU A 86 -11.11 -15.59 -6.77
CA LEU A 86 -11.95 -15.54 -7.97
C LEU A 86 -13.21 -16.43 -7.83
N SER A 87 -13.15 -17.52 -7.08
CA SER A 87 -14.28 -18.44 -6.93
C SER A 87 -15.43 -17.87 -6.07
N ASN A 88 -15.18 -16.80 -5.30
CA ASN A 88 -16.13 -16.25 -4.34
C ASN A 88 -16.55 -14.81 -4.67
N HIS A 89 -17.70 -14.67 -5.35
CA HIS A 89 -18.27 -13.38 -5.77
C HIS A 89 -18.54 -12.39 -4.63
N LEU A 90 -18.80 -12.88 -3.41
CA LEU A 90 -19.05 -12.02 -2.25
C LEU A 90 -17.73 -11.40 -1.74
N LYS A 91 -16.67 -12.22 -1.59
CA LYS A 91 -15.32 -11.74 -1.25
C LYS A 91 -14.81 -10.72 -2.26
N TYR A 92 -15.13 -10.92 -3.54
CA TYR A 92 -14.77 -10.00 -4.62
C TYR A 92 -15.37 -8.61 -4.47
N LYS A 93 -16.69 -8.51 -4.25
CA LYS A 93 -17.38 -7.22 -4.07
C LYS A 93 -16.90 -6.50 -2.80
N GLN A 94 -16.69 -7.23 -1.72
CA GLN A 94 -16.15 -6.68 -0.47
C GLN A 94 -14.76 -6.09 -0.66
N MET A 95 -13.88 -6.76 -1.41
CA MET A 95 -12.53 -6.24 -1.65
C MET A 95 -12.55 -4.94 -2.47
N ILE A 96 -13.42 -4.82 -3.48
CA ILE A 96 -13.55 -3.57 -4.25
C ILE A 96 -13.99 -2.42 -3.34
N GLN A 97 -14.95 -2.66 -2.45
CA GLN A 97 -15.41 -1.65 -1.49
C GLN A 97 -14.31 -1.25 -0.51
N GLU A 98 -13.55 -2.21 0.02
CA GLU A 98 -12.41 -1.93 0.89
C GLU A 98 -11.31 -1.14 0.16
N LEU A 99 -11.03 -1.49 -1.09
CA LEU A 99 -10.10 -0.74 -1.94
C LEU A 99 -10.57 0.70 -2.13
N ASP A 100 -11.86 0.91 -2.42
CA ASP A 100 -12.43 2.26 -2.55
C ASP A 100 -12.26 3.08 -1.25
N VAL A 101 -12.52 2.48 -0.09
CA VAL A 101 -12.30 3.12 1.22
C VAL A 101 -10.82 3.46 1.43
N LEU A 102 -9.91 2.54 1.14
CA LEU A 102 -8.47 2.75 1.30
C LEU A 102 -7.93 3.82 0.33
N ILE A 103 -8.46 3.91 -0.88
CA ILE A 103 -8.11 4.96 -1.85
C ILE A 103 -8.50 6.32 -1.28
N ILE A 104 -9.74 6.46 -0.80
CA ILE A 104 -10.24 7.71 -0.21
C ILE A 104 -9.37 8.11 0.98
N GLN A 105 -9.08 7.18 1.90
CA GLN A 105 -8.22 7.43 3.05
C GLN A 105 -6.79 7.85 2.63
N SER A 106 -6.22 7.18 1.63
CA SER A 106 -4.89 7.51 1.13
C SER A 106 -4.84 8.90 0.50
N VAL A 107 -5.88 9.30 -0.25
CA VAL A 107 -5.99 10.65 -0.82
C VAL A 107 -6.14 11.71 0.28
N GLN A 108 -6.97 11.46 1.29
CA GLN A 108 -7.15 12.38 2.43
C GLN A 108 -5.88 12.58 3.24
N SER A 109 -5.04 11.54 3.33
CA SER A 109 -3.72 11.59 3.97
C SER A 109 -2.60 12.02 3.03
N GLU A 110 -2.89 12.57 1.85
CA GLU A 110 -1.91 13.01 0.83
C GLU A 110 -0.93 11.90 0.36
N ASN A 111 -1.29 10.64 0.59
CA ASN A 111 -0.53 9.45 0.23
C ASN A 111 -0.84 9.02 -1.22
N TYR A 112 -0.56 9.91 -2.17
CA TYR A 112 -0.98 9.76 -3.58
C TYR A 112 -0.38 8.53 -4.28
N GLU A 113 0.87 8.15 -3.96
CA GLU A 113 1.48 6.94 -4.51
C GLU A 113 0.72 5.67 -4.06
N THR A 114 0.37 5.61 -2.78
CA THR A 114 -0.42 4.51 -2.21
C THR A 114 -1.82 4.47 -2.84
N ALA A 115 -2.46 5.64 -2.99
CA ALA A 115 -3.74 5.76 -3.68
C ALA A 115 -3.68 5.27 -5.13
N ALA A 116 -2.61 5.59 -5.86
CA ALA A 116 -2.42 5.15 -7.24
C ALA A 116 -2.25 3.62 -7.34
N ILE A 117 -1.49 3.00 -6.43
CA ILE A 117 -1.35 1.53 -6.36
C ILE A 117 -2.70 0.87 -6.07
N LEU A 118 -3.43 1.40 -5.08
CA LEU A 118 -4.75 0.90 -4.71
C LEU A 118 -5.75 1.01 -5.87
N LYS A 119 -5.73 2.12 -6.60
CA LYS A 119 -6.57 2.33 -7.77
C LYS A 119 -6.24 1.36 -8.90
N LYS A 120 -4.95 1.18 -9.22
CA LYS A 120 -4.51 0.17 -10.20
C LYS A 120 -4.99 -1.23 -9.81
N CYS A 121 -4.88 -1.57 -8.53
CA CYS A 121 -5.36 -2.82 -7.96
C CYS A 121 -6.88 -2.96 -8.20
N ARG A 122 -7.67 -1.97 -7.78
CA ARG A 122 -9.13 -1.92 -7.92
C ARG A 122 -9.60 -2.04 -9.37
N ASP A 123 -8.95 -1.33 -10.29
CA ASP A 123 -9.31 -1.34 -11.71
C ASP A 123 -9.05 -2.72 -12.36
N THR A 124 -8.01 -3.45 -11.92
CA THR A 124 -7.80 -4.86 -12.32
C THR A 124 -8.97 -5.76 -11.90
N PHE A 125 -9.64 -5.45 -10.79
CA PHE A 125 -10.83 -6.17 -10.29
C PHE A 125 -12.16 -5.56 -10.78
N LEU A 126 -12.17 -4.57 -11.67
CA LEU A 126 -13.41 -4.03 -12.23
C LEU A 126 -13.65 -4.40 -13.69
N GLU A 127 -12.75 -5.16 -14.31
CA GLU A 127 -12.99 -5.73 -15.64
C GLU A 127 -13.62 -7.14 -15.56
N PRO A 128 -14.95 -7.25 -15.77
CA PRO A 128 -15.53 -8.37 -16.47
C PRO A 128 -15.95 -7.90 -17.87
N LYS A 129 -15.24 -8.38 -18.90
CA LYS A 129 -15.83 -8.58 -20.23
C LYS A 129 -15.62 -10.03 -20.62
#